data_AF-A0A965KMJ5-F1
#
_entry.id   AF-A0A965KMJ5-F1
#
_cell.length_a   1.000
_cell.length_b   1.000
_cell.length_c   1.000
_cell.angle_alpha   90.00
_cell.angle_beta   90.00
_cell.angle_gamma   90.00
#
_symmetry.space_group_name_H-M   'P 1'
#
loop_
_entity.id
_entity.type
_entity.pdbx_description
1 polymer ?
#
loop_
_entity_poly.entity_id
_entity_poly.type
_entity_poly.pdbx_seq_one_letter_code
_entity_poly.pdbx_strand_id
1 'polypeptide(L)'
;PEYTRLLAGWIGLETDVVTKAVARGFKQTVSSNTEQTTEVVPEQNWRPDPSDPRLMLEREVLKAKVQMPELASGWPAIEAEAFTHPAYKELRAVIDVVAVDRPLTIELVTNENMKALFTELSVEPIRTDGEISQIYVSSIIARLREVSVSRAIADLKSSLQRLNPVENEAEYNAAFATLVSLESTRRGLHDLAVGGL
;
A
#
# COMPACT_ATOMS: atom_id res chain seq x y z
N PRO A 1 9.08 16.09 -5.01
CA PRO A 1 8.13 17.22 -5.14
C PRO A 1 6.84 16.87 -5.90
N GLU A 2 6.86 15.91 -6.82
CA GLU A 2 5.71 15.52 -7.66
C GLU A 2 4.67 14.63 -6.95
N TYR A 3 5.11 13.66 -6.14
CA TYR A 3 4.23 12.76 -5.37
C TYR A 3 3.31 13.50 -4.38
N THR A 4 3.77 14.66 -3.88
CA THR A 4 3.01 15.51 -2.94
C THR A 4 1.89 16.27 -3.63
N ARG A 5 2.08 16.70 -4.88
CA ARG A 5 1.05 17.40 -5.67
C ARG A 5 -0.07 16.47 -6.11
N LEU A 6 0.25 15.21 -6.42
CA LEU A 6 -0.75 14.19 -6.79
C LEU A 6 -1.57 13.71 -5.58
N LEU A 7 -1.05 13.83 -4.35
CA LEU A 7 -1.82 13.60 -3.11
C LEU A 7 -2.66 14.82 -2.69
N ALA A 8 -2.22 16.04 -3.02
CA ALA A 8 -2.91 17.28 -2.66
C ALA A 8 -4.21 17.51 -3.43
N GLY A 9 -4.34 16.96 -4.64
CA GLY A 9 -5.55 17.11 -5.46
C GLY A 9 -6.77 16.35 -4.95
N TRP A 10 -6.64 15.47 -3.94
CA TRP A 10 -7.66 14.48 -3.58
C TRP A 10 -8.13 14.54 -2.12
N ILE A 11 -7.66 15.47 -1.27
CA ILE A 11 -8.04 15.49 0.17
C ILE A 11 -8.57 16.85 0.65
N GLY A 12 -8.56 17.91 -0.17
CA GLY A 12 -9.01 19.23 0.32
C GLY A 12 -8.24 19.72 1.56
N LEU A 13 -7.05 19.16 1.82
CA LEU A 13 -6.18 19.54 2.93
C LEU A 13 -4.99 20.30 2.37
N GLU A 14 -4.88 21.55 2.80
CA GLU A 14 -3.90 22.50 2.34
C GLU A 14 -2.45 22.00 2.52
N THR A 15 -1.60 22.47 1.60
CA THR A 15 -0.21 22.04 1.35
C THR A 15 0.75 22.14 2.53
N ASP A 16 0.34 22.74 3.65
CA ASP A 16 1.19 22.98 4.82
C ASP A 16 1.35 21.78 5.78
N VAL A 17 0.46 20.78 5.69
CA VAL A 17 0.56 19.59 6.56
C VAL A 17 1.65 18.63 6.05
N VAL A 18 1.89 18.59 4.74
CA VAL A 18 2.84 17.66 4.12
C VAL A 18 4.30 18.10 4.31
N THR A 19 4.58 19.41 4.39
CA THR A 19 5.92 19.94 4.69
C THR A 19 6.37 19.65 6.12
N LYS A 20 5.46 19.64 7.09
CA LYS A 20 5.77 19.26 8.49
C LYS A 20 6.17 17.79 8.64
N ALA A 21 5.58 16.88 7.85
CA ALA A 21 5.92 15.46 7.89
C ALA A 21 7.32 15.16 7.32
N VAL A 22 7.73 15.88 6.26
CA VAL A 22 9.08 15.76 5.67
C VAL A 22 10.15 16.35 6.59
N ALA A 23 9.85 17.45 7.29
CA ALA A 23 10.76 18.06 8.26
C ALA A 23 11.04 17.17 9.49
N ARG A 24 10.07 16.33 9.91
CA ARG A 24 10.27 15.36 11.01
C ARG A 24 11.16 14.19 10.60
N GLY A 25 11.01 13.67 9.37
CA GLY A 25 11.84 12.57 8.87
C GLY A 25 13.31 12.93 8.69
N PHE A 26 13.62 14.20 8.39
CA PHE A 26 15.00 14.66 8.19
C PHE A 26 15.73 15.04 9.50
N LYS A 27 14.99 15.30 10.59
CA LYS A 27 15.59 15.67 11.89
C LYS A 27 16.07 14.49 12.74
N GLN A 28 15.71 13.25 12.37
CA GLN A 28 15.97 12.07 13.19
C GLN A 28 17.37 11.46 12.98
N THR A 29 18.18 11.99 12.06
CA THR A 29 19.52 11.46 11.74
C THR A 29 20.69 12.26 12.33
N VAL A 30 20.45 13.34 13.09
CA VAL A 30 21.55 14.14 13.65
C VAL A 30 21.29 14.51 15.11
N SER A 31 21.42 13.53 16.01
CA SER A 31 21.69 13.78 17.43
C SER A 31 22.24 12.51 18.06
N SER A 32 23.56 12.33 17.94
CA SER A 32 24.31 11.43 18.80
C SER A 32 24.60 12.17 20.11
N ASN A 33 24.07 11.70 21.23
CA ASN A 33 24.78 11.82 22.49
C ASN A 33 24.53 10.59 23.37
N THR A 34 25.63 10.08 23.91
CA THR A 34 25.77 8.85 24.67
C THR A 34 25.23 9.03 26.08
N GLU A 35 24.22 8.24 26.48
CA GLU A 35 23.97 7.89 27.88
C GLU A 35 23.21 6.57 27.93
N GLN A 36 23.75 5.63 28.69
CA GLN A 36 23.23 4.28 28.90
C GLN A 36 21.77 4.32 29.37
N THR A 37 20.86 3.84 28.55
CA THR A 37 19.51 3.47 28.97
C THR A 37 19.22 2.11 28.37
N THR A 38 18.75 1.19 29.22
CA THR A 38 18.25 -0.14 28.87
C THR A 38 17.54 -0.10 27.53
N GLU A 39 18.07 -0.83 26.55
CA GLU A 39 17.55 -0.87 25.19
C GLU A 39 16.22 -1.65 25.21
N VAL A 40 15.15 -0.95 25.59
CA VAL A 40 13.80 -1.37 25.25
C VAL A 40 13.74 -1.28 23.74
N VAL A 41 13.88 -2.42 23.07
CA VAL A 41 13.56 -2.56 21.64
C VAL A 41 12.23 -1.82 21.47
N PRO A 42 12.15 -0.76 20.64
CA PRO A 42 10.89 -0.05 20.48
C PRO A 42 9.90 -1.11 20.02
N GLU A 43 8.88 -1.37 20.83
CA GLU A 43 7.76 -2.22 20.42
C GLU A 43 7.31 -1.66 19.08
N GLN A 44 7.61 -2.38 17.99
CA GLN A 44 7.08 -2.02 16.70
C GLN A 44 5.58 -2.05 16.89
N ASN A 45 4.96 -0.86 16.90
CA ASN A 45 3.54 -0.72 17.13
C ASN A 45 2.83 -1.49 16.01
N TRP A 46 2.44 -2.73 16.31
CA TRP A 46 1.83 -3.64 15.35
C TRP A 46 0.52 -3.06 14.80
N ARG A 47 -0.11 -2.14 15.55
CA ARG A 47 -1.34 -1.47 15.13
C ARG A 47 -1.04 -0.29 14.19
N PRO A 48 -1.55 -0.30 12.94
CA PRO A 48 -1.45 0.85 12.04
C PRO A 48 -2.21 2.06 12.59
N ASP A 49 -1.66 3.27 12.39
CA ASP A 49 -2.37 4.52 12.68
C ASP A 49 -3.43 4.80 11.60
N PRO A 50 -4.73 4.88 11.93
CA PRO A 50 -5.79 5.17 10.96
C PRO A 50 -5.66 6.52 10.26
N SER A 51 -4.90 7.46 10.84
CA SER A 51 -4.70 8.80 10.29
C SER A 51 -3.43 8.92 9.44
N ASP A 52 -2.62 7.86 9.31
CA ASP A 52 -1.42 7.90 8.47
C ASP A 52 -1.81 7.98 6.97
N PRO A 53 -1.51 9.10 6.28
CA PRO A 53 -1.85 9.26 4.87
C PRO A 53 -1.18 8.23 3.97
N ARG A 54 -0.05 7.65 4.39
CA ARG A 54 0.67 6.62 3.62
C ARG A 54 -0.06 5.29 3.58
N LEU A 55 -0.80 5.00 4.65
CA LEU A 55 -1.52 3.73 4.84
C LEU A 55 -3.00 3.84 4.46
N MET A 56 -3.50 5.05 4.22
CA MET A 56 -4.89 5.31 3.91
C MET A 56 -5.39 4.47 2.73
N LEU A 57 -4.62 4.38 1.64
CA LEU A 57 -5.02 3.59 0.46
C LEU A 57 -5.11 2.08 0.76
N GLU A 58 -4.12 1.53 1.48
CA GLU A 58 -4.13 0.14 1.92
C GLU A 58 -5.36 -0.15 2.80
N ARG A 59 -5.65 0.77 3.72
CA ARG A 59 -6.80 0.71 4.60
C ARG A 59 -8.12 0.74 3.83
N GLU A 60 -8.30 1.66 2.88
CA GLU A 60 -9.52 1.73 2.06
C GLU A 60 -9.77 0.42 1.29
N VAL A 61 -8.72 -0.17 0.70
CA VAL A 61 -8.85 -1.45 -0.02
C VAL A 61 -9.24 -2.59 0.92
N LEU A 62 -8.66 -2.64 2.12
CA LEU A 62 -9.04 -3.63 3.13
C LEU A 62 -10.48 -3.46 3.60
N LYS A 63 -10.92 -2.22 3.85
CA LYS A 63 -12.32 -1.93 4.18
C LYS A 63 -13.26 -2.40 3.08
N ALA A 64 -12.95 -2.09 1.81
CA ALA A 64 -13.74 -2.52 0.68
C ALA A 64 -13.83 -4.05 0.58
N LYS A 65 -12.72 -4.79 0.76
CA LYS A 65 -12.74 -6.26 0.73
C LYS A 65 -13.51 -6.86 1.90
N VAL A 66 -13.39 -6.28 3.10
CA VAL A 66 -14.05 -6.78 4.31
C VAL A 66 -15.55 -6.51 4.28
N GLN A 67 -15.95 -5.29 3.92
CA GLN A 67 -17.35 -4.85 3.96
C GLN A 67 -18.13 -5.26 2.70
N MET A 68 -17.48 -5.22 1.53
CA MET A 68 -18.12 -5.41 0.21
C MET A 68 -17.33 -6.40 -0.65
N PRO A 69 -17.16 -7.66 -0.22
CA PRO A 69 -16.30 -8.64 -0.90
C PRO A 69 -16.70 -8.89 -2.36
N GLU A 70 -17.99 -8.81 -2.69
CA GLU A 70 -18.53 -8.97 -4.04
C GLU A 70 -18.07 -7.88 -5.03
N LEU A 71 -17.81 -6.66 -4.52
CA LEU A 71 -17.32 -5.54 -5.34
C LEU A 71 -15.80 -5.59 -5.56
N ALA A 72 -15.08 -6.34 -4.72
CA ALA A 72 -13.62 -6.45 -4.72
C ALA A 72 -13.10 -7.56 -5.65
N SER A 73 -13.68 -7.71 -6.84
CA SER A 73 -13.30 -8.76 -7.81
C SER A 73 -11.85 -8.67 -8.28
N GLY A 74 -11.23 -7.49 -8.24
CA GLY A 74 -9.81 -7.27 -8.54
C GLY A 74 -8.84 -7.72 -7.44
N TRP A 75 -9.34 -8.17 -6.27
CA TRP A 75 -8.52 -8.56 -5.12
C TRP A 75 -7.41 -9.59 -5.43
N PRO A 76 -7.67 -10.70 -6.16
CA PRO A 76 -6.64 -11.69 -6.45
C PRO A 76 -5.47 -11.16 -7.29
N ALA A 77 -5.69 -10.07 -8.03
CA ALA A 77 -4.66 -9.47 -8.87
C ALA A 77 -3.70 -8.56 -8.11
N ILE A 78 -3.97 -8.25 -6.84
CA ILE A 78 -3.12 -7.39 -6.00
C ILE A 78 -1.80 -8.11 -5.70
N GLU A 79 -0.68 -7.45 -6.00
CA GLU A 79 0.66 -7.97 -5.80
C GLU A 79 0.94 -8.29 -4.32
N ALA A 80 1.76 -9.29 -4.03
CA ALA A 80 2.07 -9.71 -2.66
C ALA A 80 2.67 -8.57 -1.81
N GLU A 81 3.50 -7.72 -2.43
CA GLU A 81 4.15 -6.56 -1.79
C GLU A 81 3.37 -5.24 -1.94
N ALA A 82 2.08 -5.31 -2.29
CA ALA A 82 1.25 -4.12 -2.42
C ALA A 82 0.98 -3.44 -1.07
N PHE A 83 0.72 -4.25 -0.04
CA PHE A 83 0.59 -3.80 1.35
C PHE A 83 1.97 -3.61 1.96
N THR A 84 2.19 -2.52 2.69
CA THR A 84 3.48 -2.19 3.30
C THR A 84 3.47 -2.40 4.81
N HIS A 85 2.33 -2.20 5.47
CA HIS A 85 2.23 -2.34 6.91
C HIS A 85 2.12 -3.82 7.34
N PRO A 86 2.88 -4.30 8.36
CA PRO A 86 2.85 -5.70 8.80
C PRO A 86 1.45 -6.23 9.08
N ALA A 87 0.64 -5.51 9.87
CA ALA A 87 -0.74 -5.94 10.17
C ALA A 87 -1.66 -6.03 8.93
N TYR A 88 -1.45 -5.19 7.92
CA TYR A 88 -2.23 -5.24 6.67
C TYR A 88 -1.79 -6.40 5.78
N LYS A 89 -0.48 -6.69 5.74
CA LYS A 89 0.05 -7.90 5.09
C LYS A 89 -0.50 -9.17 5.74
N GLU A 90 -0.51 -9.23 7.06
CA GLU A 90 -1.06 -10.35 7.82
C GLU A 90 -2.56 -10.53 7.54
N LEU A 91 -3.35 -9.45 7.57
CA LEU A 91 -4.78 -9.52 7.28
C LEU A 91 -5.05 -9.97 5.84
N ARG A 92 -4.28 -9.46 4.86
CA ARG A 92 -4.33 -9.93 3.47
C ARG A 92 -4.08 -11.43 3.39
N ALA A 93 -3.03 -11.93 4.04
CA ALA A 93 -2.70 -13.35 4.05
C ALA A 93 -3.81 -14.21 4.69
N VAL A 94 -4.42 -13.73 5.78
CA VAL A 94 -5.58 -14.40 6.38
C VAL A 94 -6.72 -14.49 5.36
N ILE A 95 -7.10 -13.38 4.73
CA ILE A 95 -8.18 -13.36 3.72
C ILE A 95 -7.89 -14.36 2.58
N ASP A 96 -6.66 -14.39 2.07
CA ASP A 96 -6.25 -15.28 0.98
C ASP A 96 -6.26 -16.77 1.35
N VAL A 97 -6.27 -17.11 2.64
CA VAL A 97 -6.31 -18.51 3.10
C VAL A 97 -7.72 -18.94 3.48
N VAL A 98 -8.47 -18.08 4.20
CA VAL A 98 -9.74 -18.47 4.83
C VAL A 98 -10.99 -17.85 4.19
N ALA A 99 -10.81 -16.86 3.32
CA ALA A 99 -11.89 -16.01 2.80
C ALA A 99 -11.66 -15.58 1.34
N VAL A 100 -11.13 -16.47 0.51
CA VAL A 100 -10.90 -16.21 -0.92
C VAL A 100 -12.23 -15.93 -1.64
N ASP A 101 -13.15 -16.88 -1.54
CA ASP A 101 -14.45 -16.89 -2.24
C ASP A 101 -15.64 -16.65 -1.29
N ARG A 102 -15.38 -16.14 -0.09
CA ARG A 102 -16.42 -15.84 0.90
C ARG A 102 -16.03 -14.66 1.78
N PRO A 103 -16.99 -13.97 2.42
CA PRO A 103 -16.68 -12.92 3.38
C PRO A 103 -15.82 -13.44 4.55
N LEU A 104 -14.85 -12.64 4.98
CA LEU A 104 -14.11 -12.90 6.22
C LEU A 104 -15.04 -12.65 7.42
N THR A 105 -15.11 -13.59 8.35
CA THR A 105 -15.85 -13.45 9.61
C THR A 105 -14.88 -13.47 10.79
N ILE A 106 -15.29 -12.85 11.91
CA ILE A 106 -14.45 -12.73 13.10
C ILE A 106 -14.02 -14.08 13.69
N GLU A 107 -14.83 -15.13 13.51
CA GLU A 107 -14.57 -16.50 13.97
C GLU A 107 -13.38 -17.15 13.26
N LEU A 108 -13.07 -16.70 12.04
CA LEU A 108 -11.94 -17.21 11.25
C LEU A 108 -10.63 -16.53 11.61
N VAL A 109 -10.70 -15.41 12.32
CA VAL A 109 -9.52 -14.66 12.79
C VAL A 109 -9.14 -15.20 14.15
N THR A 110 -7.99 -15.85 14.26
CA THR A 110 -7.56 -16.52 15.51
C THR A 110 -6.81 -15.60 16.47
N ASN A 111 -6.14 -14.57 15.95
CA ASN A 111 -5.34 -13.62 16.75
C ASN A 111 -6.22 -12.47 17.27
N GLU A 112 -6.19 -12.20 18.58
CA GLU A 112 -7.01 -11.15 19.22
C GLU A 112 -6.71 -9.73 18.71
N ASN A 113 -5.44 -9.38 18.47
CA ASN A 113 -5.08 -8.09 17.90
C ASN A 113 -5.63 -7.94 16.49
N MET A 114 -5.61 -9.04 15.71
CA MET A 114 -6.20 -9.08 14.37
C MET A 114 -7.72 -8.98 14.40
N LYS A 115 -8.40 -9.61 15.38
CA LYS A 115 -9.84 -9.44 15.58
C LYS A 115 -10.19 -7.98 15.81
N ALA A 116 -9.44 -7.28 16.67
CA ALA A 116 -9.67 -5.87 16.93
C ALA A 116 -9.48 -5.00 15.67
N LEU A 117 -8.46 -5.29 14.85
CA LEU A 117 -8.24 -4.60 13.58
C LEU A 117 -9.36 -4.90 12.56
N PHE A 118 -9.76 -6.16 12.44
CA PHE A 118 -10.85 -6.59 11.58
C PHE A 118 -12.19 -5.95 11.97
N THR A 119 -12.52 -5.90 13.26
CA THR A 119 -13.74 -5.26 13.77
C THR A 119 -13.75 -3.77 13.43
N GLU A 120 -12.63 -3.09 13.61
CA GLU A 120 -12.48 -1.67 13.24
C GLU A 120 -12.71 -1.46 11.73
N LEU A 121 -12.04 -2.24 10.88
CA LEU A 121 -12.17 -2.17 9.43
C LEU A 121 -13.57 -2.55 8.92
N SER A 122 -14.29 -3.41 9.65
CA SER A 122 -15.65 -3.83 9.30
C SER A 122 -16.68 -2.72 9.45
N VAL A 123 -16.42 -1.72 10.31
CA VAL A 123 -17.40 -0.68 10.65
C VAL A 123 -16.95 0.72 10.26
N GLU A 124 -15.66 0.93 9.98
CA GLU A 124 -15.16 2.23 9.53
C GLU A 124 -15.76 2.58 8.16
N PRO A 125 -16.37 3.77 8.00
CA PRO A 125 -16.92 4.19 6.72
C PRO A 125 -15.86 4.21 5.62
N ILE A 126 -16.20 3.74 4.42
CA ILE A 126 -15.36 3.90 3.23
C ILE A 126 -15.39 5.38 2.82
N ARG A 127 -14.23 5.93 2.47
CA ARG A 127 -14.06 7.36 2.14
C ARG A 127 -14.60 7.71 0.76
N THR A 128 -15.91 7.65 0.59
CA THR A 128 -16.64 8.06 -0.61
C THR A 128 -17.85 8.90 -0.22
N ASP A 129 -18.15 9.93 -1.01
CA ASP A 129 -19.28 10.83 -0.78
C ASP A 129 -20.63 10.26 -1.29
N GLY A 130 -20.60 9.09 -1.95
CA GLY A 130 -21.77 8.44 -2.55
C GLY A 130 -21.86 6.94 -2.27
N GLU A 131 -22.72 6.24 -3.02
CA GLU A 131 -22.83 4.79 -2.92
C GLU A 131 -21.50 4.10 -3.29
N ILE A 132 -21.11 3.10 -2.50
CA ILE A 132 -19.92 2.31 -2.76
C ILE A 132 -20.19 1.47 -4.02
N SER A 133 -19.60 1.87 -5.13
CA SER A 133 -19.77 1.23 -6.43
C SER A 133 -18.63 0.27 -6.76
N GLN A 134 -18.88 -0.70 -7.65
CA GLN A 134 -17.84 -1.57 -8.19
C GLN A 134 -16.74 -0.78 -8.90
N ILE A 135 -17.09 0.33 -9.55
CA ILE A 135 -16.15 1.21 -10.24
C ILE A 135 -15.18 1.84 -9.23
N TYR A 136 -15.69 2.37 -8.12
CA TYR A 136 -14.87 2.94 -7.06
C TYR A 136 -13.94 1.89 -6.42
N VAL A 137 -14.46 0.70 -6.08
CA VAL A 137 -13.63 -0.36 -5.49
C VAL A 137 -12.53 -0.81 -6.46
N SER A 138 -12.86 -0.90 -7.76
CA SER A 138 -11.89 -1.24 -8.79
C SER A 138 -10.80 -0.17 -8.94
N SER A 139 -11.15 1.12 -8.81
CA SER A 139 -10.19 2.22 -8.94
C SER A 139 -9.21 2.27 -7.77
N ILE A 140 -9.66 2.09 -6.53
CA ILE A 140 -8.75 2.05 -5.36
C ILE A 140 -7.84 0.81 -5.38
N ILE A 141 -8.34 -0.34 -5.87
CA ILE A 141 -7.52 -1.54 -6.08
C ILE A 141 -6.48 -1.27 -7.16
N ALA A 142 -6.89 -0.72 -8.31
CA ALA A 142 -5.97 -0.38 -9.39
C ALA A 142 -4.88 0.60 -8.92
N ARG A 143 -5.26 1.58 -8.10
CA ARG A 143 -4.32 2.54 -7.51
C ARG A 143 -3.32 1.89 -6.56
N LEU A 144 -3.78 0.98 -5.69
CA LEU A 144 -2.89 0.24 -4.78
C LEU A 144 -1.85 -0.57 -5.58
N ARG A 145 -2.30 -1.23 -6.64
CA ARG A 145 -1.44 -1.98 -7.55
C ARG A 145 -0.47 -1.09 -8.30
N GLU A 146 -0.92 0.06 -8.81
CA GLU A 146 -0.06 1.04 -9.49
C GLU A 146 1.11 1.48 -8.61
N VAL A 147 0.84 1.75 -7.33
CA VAL A 147 1.85 2.12 -6.34
C VAL A 147 2.84 0.96 -6.11
N SER A 148 2.35 -0.27 -6.00
CA SER A 148 3.19 -1.47 -5.87
C SER A 148 4.12 -1.66 -7.07
N VAL A 149 3.57 -1.62 -8.29
CA VAL A 149 4.32 -1.71 -9.54
C VAL A 149 5.34 -0.59 -9.68
N SER A 150 5.02 0.63 -9.22
CA SER A 150 5.96 1.75 -9.23
C SER A 150 7.19 1.52 -8.36
N ARG A 151 7.03 0.86 -7.20
CA ARG A 151 8.16 0.43 -6.35
C ARG A 151 9.01 -0.62 -7.05
N ALA A 152 8.38 -1.66 -7.62
CA ALA A 152 9.09 -2.70 -8.36
C ALA A 152 9.89 -2.13 -9.55
N ILE A 153 9.33 -1.15 -10.26
CA ILE A 153 10.05 -0.42 -11.33
C ILE A 153 11.27 0.31 -10.78
N ALA A 154 11.15 0.99 -9.62
CA ALA A 154 12.27 1.70 -9.01
C ALA A 154 13.39 0.74 -8.59
N ASP A 155 13.04 -0.39 -7.98
CA ASP A 155 14.00 -1.42 -7.56
C ASP A 155 14.71 -2.05 -8.76
N LEU A 156 13.98 -2.31 -9.84
CA LEU A 156 14.53 -2.87 -11.08
C LEU A 156 15.43 -1.88 -11.82
N LYS A 157 15.05 -0.60 -11.88
CA LYS A 157 15.91 0.48 -12.41
C LYS A 157 17.20 0.62 -11.59
N SER A 158 17.10 0.58 -10.26
CA SER A 158 18.25 0.62 -9.36
C SER A 158 19.19 -0.58 -9.58
N SER A 159 18.62 -1.76 -9.81
CA SER A 159 19.39 -2.98 -10.09
C SER A 159 20.08 -2.93 -11.46
N LEU A 160 19.37 -2.47 -12.51
CA LEU A 160 19.91 -2.27 -13.85
C LEU A 160 21.08 -1.26 -13.88
N GLN A 161 21.02 -0.19 -13.08
CA GLN A 161 22.10 0.79 -12.98
C GLN A 161 23.40 0.21 -12.39
N ARG A 162 23.30 -0.86 -11.59
CA ARG A 162 24.45 -1.54 -11.00
C ARG A 162 24.99 -2.67 -11.87
N LEU A 163 24.19 -3.19 -12.81
CA LEU A 163 24.62 -4.23 -13.74
C LEU A 163 25.59 -3.67 -14.78
N ASN A 164 26.70 -4.37 -15.02
CA ASN A 164 27.57 -4.07 -16.16
C ASN A 164 26.92 -4.63 -17.44
N PRO A 165 26.49 -3.78 -18.39
CA PRO A 165 25.76 -4.23 -19.58
C PRO A 165 26.64 -5.02 -20.57
N VAL A 166 27.96 -5.00 -20.41
CA VAL A 166 28.90 -5.69 -21.31
C VAL A 166 29.24 -7.09 -20.82
N GLU A 167 29.34 -7.29 -19.50
CA GLU A 167 29.68 -8.59 -18.91
C GLU A 167 28.44 -9.47 -18.68
N ASN A 168 27.28 -8.85 -18.42
CA ASN A 168 26.04 -9.53 -18.03
C ASN A 168 24.88 -9.22 -19.00
N GLU A 169 25.14 -9.29 -20.32
CA GLU A 169 24.19 -8.91 -21.37
C GLU A 169 22.84 -9.64 -21.26
N ALA A 170 22.85 -10.95 -21.02
CA ALA A 170 21.64 -11.76 -20.92
C ALA A 170 20.76 -11.35 -19.71
N GLU A 171 21.36 -11.12 -18.55
CA GLU A 171 20.67 -10.69 -17.33
C GLU A 171 20.13 -9.27 -17.49
N TYR A 172 20.91 -8.38 -18.10
CA TYR A 172 20.48 -7.02 -18.41
C TYR A 172 19.26 -7.01 -19.34
N ASN A 173 19.31 -7.78 -20.44
CA ASN A 173 18.21 -7.86 -21.41
C ASN A 173 16.92 -8.42 -20.78
N ALA A 174 17.05 -9.45 -19.93
CA ALA A 174 15.92 -10.01 -19.19
C ALA A 174 15.30 -8.97 -18.23
N ALA A 175 16.13 -8.31 -17.42
CA ALA A 175 15.68 -7.27 -16.49
C ALA A 175 15.06 -6.07 -17.23
N PHE A 176 15.61 -5.67 -18.38
CA PHE A 176 15.04 -4.61 -19.21
C PHE A 176 13.68 -5.00 -19.80
N ALA A 177 13.52 -6.24 -20.27
CA ALA A 177 12.23 -6.73 -20.76
C ALA A 177 11.16 -6.73 -19.65
N THR A 178 11.51 -7.17 -18.43
CA THR A 178 10.63 -7.08 -17.27
C THR A 178 10.26 -5.63 -16.96
N LEU A 179 11.22 -4.70 -17.04
CA LEU A 179 10.99 -3.28 -16.81
C LEU A 179 9.94 -2.70 -17.77
N VAL A 180 10.06 -2.99 -19.06
CA VAL A 180 9.10 -2.54 -20.08
C VAL A 180 7.70 -3.10 -19.81
N SER A 181 7.61 -4.37 -19.43
CA SER A 181 6.33 -5.01 -19.06
C SER A 181 5.66 -4.32 -17.86
N LEU A 182 6.44 -4.02 -16.81
CA LEU A 182 5.94 -3.31 -15.63
C LEU A 182 5.52 -1.87 -15.95
N GLU A 183 6.26 -1.15 -16.81
CA GLU A 183 5.87 0.20 -17.27
C GLU A 183 4.53 0.17 -18.02
N SER A 184 4.31 -0.82 -18.90
CA SER A 184 3.03 -1.01 -19.58
C SER A 184 1.90 -1.32 -18.60
N THR A 185 2.15 -2.21 -17.64
CA THR A 185 1.19 -2.57 -16.59
C THR A 185 0.81 -1.35 -15.75
N ARG A 186 1.79 -0.55 -15.33
CA ARG A 186 1.58 0.67 -14.56
C ARG A 186 0.68 1.66 -15.30
N ARG A 187 0.86 1.82 -16.63
CA ARG A 187 0.01 2.70 -17.43
C ARG A 187 -1.44 2.22 -17.45
N GLY A 188 -1.68 0.93 -17.70
CA GLY A 188 -3.03 0.38 -17.68
C GLY A 188 -3.71 0.52 -16.30
N LEU A 189 -2.96 0.31 -15.23
CA LEU A 189 -3.46 0.51 -13.86
C LEU A 189 -3.78 1.98 -13.57
N HIS A 190 -2.97 2.90 -14.09
CA HIS A 190 -3.22 4.33 -13.97
C HIS A 190 -4.55 4.72 -14.63
N ASP A 191 -4.79 4.24 -15.85
CA ASP A 191 -6.02 4.52 -16.59
C ASP A 191 -7.26 3.97 -15.86
N LEU A 192 -7.16 2.77 -15.28
CA LEU A 192 -8.22 2.17 -14.46
C LEU A 192 -8.44 2.93 -13.14
N ALA A 193 -7.37 3.42 -12.51
CA ALA A 193 -7.45 4.19 -11.27
C ALA A 193 -8.10 5.56 -11.48
N VAL A 194 -7.84 6.20 -12.62
CA VAL A 194 -8.43 7.51 -12.97
C VAL A 194 -9.85 7.35 -13.52
N GLY A 195 -10.12 6.30 -14.31
CA GLY A 195 -11.43 6.08 -14.94
C GLY A 195 -12.57 5.70 -13.99
N GLY A 196 -12.30 5.53 -12.69
CA GLY A 196 -13.31 5.36 -11.66
C GLY A 196 -13.67 6.63 -10.88
N LEU A 197 -13.13 7.78 -11.29
CA LEU A 197 -13.59 9.12 -10.92
C LEU A 197 -14.68 9.61 -11.87
#